data_AF-A0A829H7K2-F1
#
_entry.id   AF-A0A829H7K2-F1
#
_cell.length_a   1.000
_cell.length_b   1.000
_cell.length_c   1.000
_cell.angle_alpha   90.00
_cell.angle_beta   90.00
_cell.angle_gamma   90.00
#
_symmetry.space_group_name_H-M   'P 1'
#
loop_
_entity.id
_entity.type
_entity.pdbx_description
1 polymer ?
#
loop_
_entity_poly.entity_id
_entity_poly.type
_entity_poly.pdbx_seq_one_letter_code
_entity_poly.pdbx_strand_id
1 'polypeptide(L)'
;MTSKQSFSSSDITSQSGYFSALKATVETAFYGENVKQVTTIAQAYALAKTAPGVIITDLPIKHTAELGLPPDAKVLVANDGRVVGRTAAARQIIDQPDVDETKLAAIAREAVFLGSRKTFLRGDVTVGLSSDFAIKAHLMLPEAYANNLYTYLLNFQIDTPQRNAEYEQSRPLPEDDIYLYADPDWHDPAYPNGLAVFDPTHNAAIVLGLRYFGELKKGTLTLAWATAHRNGFVACHGGMKQYTRQDGDFTMAAFGLSGSGKSTITLASHGDQYPVKVLHDDAFVIDRQTGATTALEPSYFDKTQDYPLSDPGIQYFLT
;
A
#
# COMPACT_ATOMS: atom_id res chain seq x y z
N MET A 1 2.83 18.65 11.93
CA MET A 1 3.01 17.92 10.66
C MET A 1 3.63 16.59 10.98
N THR A 2 2.95 15.52 10.60
CA THR A 2 3.31 14.13 10.93
C THR A 2 4.42 13.60 10.01
N SER A 3 4.45 14.04 8.76
CA SER A 3 5.57 13.91 7.81
C SER A 3 5.71 15.23 7.03
N LYS A 4 6.83 15.43 6.35
CA LYS A 4 7.12 16.63 5.57
C LYS A 4 6.55 16.51 4.16
N GLN A 5 5.52 17.31 3.88
CA GLN A 5 4.79 17.32 2.61
C GLN A 5 5.27 18.39 1.62
N SER A 6 5.98 19.40 2.12
CA SER A 6 6.52 20.49 1.32
C SER A 6 7.83 20.98 1.92
N PHE A 7 8.68 21.50 1.05
CA PHE A 7 10.02 21.99 1.40
C PHE A 7 10.12 23.47 1.05
N SER A 8 10.68 24.25 1.97
CA SER A 8 11.13 25.60 1.62
C SER A 8 12.36 25.51 0.71
N SER A 9 12.60 26.50 -0.14
CA SER A 9 13.77 26.49 -1.03
C SER A 9 15.10 26.36 -0.27
N SER A 10 15.16 26.87 0.98
CA SER A 10 16.32 26.73 1.85
C SER A 10 16.54 25.32 2.39
N ASP A 11 15.50 24.47 2.42
CA ASP A 11 15.60 23.08 2.86
C ASP A 11 16.07 22.13 1.75
N ILE A 12 16.03 22.56 0.49
CA ILE A 12 16.42 21.76 -0.67
C ILE A 12 17.93 21.90 -0.88
N THR A 13 18.68 21.11 -0.13
CA THR A 13 20.15 21.06 -0.19
C THR A 13 20.66 19.63 -0.20
N SER A 14 21.92 19.42 -0.62
CA SER A 14 22.56 18.10 -0.56
C SER A 14 22.74 17.56 0.87
N GLN A 15 22.55 18.39 1.90
CA GLN A 15 22.68 18.02 3.31
C GLN A 15 21.34 17.71 3.98
N SER A 16 20.21 17.86 3.28
CA SER A 16 18.88 17.71 3.89
C SER A 16 18.53 16.26 4.23
N GLY A 17 19.13 15.29 3.53
CA GLY A 17 18.85 13.86 3.71
C GLY A 17 17.49 13.40 3.18
N TYR A 18 16.69 14.29 2.59
CA TYR A 18 15.35 13.97 2.07
C TYR A 18 15.32 13.61 0.59
N PHE A 19 16.42 13.87 -0.15
CA PHE A 19 16.42 13.75 -1.60
C PHE A 19 17.50 12.80 -2.10
N SER A 20 17.08 11.87 -2.95
CA SER A 20 17.95 11.10 -3.85
C SER A 20 17.60 11.40 -5.31
N ALA A 21 18.44 10.94 -6.24
CA ALA A 21 18.15 11.03 -7.66
C ALA A 21 16.85 10.29 -8.04
N LEU A 22 16.56 9.16 -7.36
CA LEU A 22 15.31 8.44 -7.56
C LEU A 22 14.13 9.22 -7.00
N LYS A 23 14.19 9.67 -5.73
CA LYS A 23 13.12 10.43 -5.08
C LYS A 23 12.76 11.68 -5.89
N ALA A 24 13.75 12.48 -6.27
CA ALA A 24 13.51 13.67 -7.08
C ALA A 24 12.81 13.35 -8.40
N THR A 25 13.21 12.26 -9.08
CA THR A 25 12.57 11.84 -10.35
C THR A 25 11.13 11.37 -10.15
N VAL A 26 10.90 10.56 -9.12
CA VAL A 26 9.58 9.97 -8.82
C VAL A 26 8.61 11.02 -8.31
N GLU A 27 8.98 11.78 -7.29
CA GLU A 27 8.11 12.78 -6.65
C GLU A 27 7.70 13.87 -7.63
N THR A 28 8.65 14.39 -8.43
CA THR A 28 8.32 15.47 -9.38
C THR A 28 7.37 15.03 -10.49
N ALA A 29 7.33 13.73 -10.82
CA ALA A 29 6.36 13.20 -11.78
C ALA A 29 4.91 13.40 -11.33
N PHE A 30 4.64 13.44 -10.02
CA PHE A 30 3.29 13.64 -9.47
C PHE A 30 2.76 15.06 -9.70
N TYR A 31 3.63 16.02 -10.04
CA TYR A 31 3.26 17.40 -10.32
C TYR A 31 3.04 17.66 -11.83
N GLY A 32 3.08 16.63 -12.67
CA GLY A 32 2.85 16.76 -14.10
C GLY A 32 1.39 17.10 -14.44
N GLU A 33 1.19 17.93 -15.46
CA GLU A 33 -0.14 18.30 -16.00
C GLU A 33 -0.94 17.09 -16.50
N ASN A 34 -0.27 15.98 -16.83
CA ASN A 34 -0.88 14.74 -17.27
C ASN A 34 -1.41 13.88 -16.11
N VAL A 35 -1.25 14.31 -14.86
CA VAL A 35 -1.64 13.58 -13.65
C VAL A 35 -2.96 14.13 -13.09
N LYS A 36 -3.97 13.25 -12.98
CA LYS A 36 -5.30 13.58 -12.42
C LYS A 36 -5.45 12.98 -11.03
N GLN A 37 -5.76 13.81 -10.04
CA GLN A 37 -6.02 13.33 -8.69
C GLN A 37 -7.40 12.66 -8.58
N VAL A 38 -7.45 11.54 -7.86
CA VAL A 38 -8.65 10.81 -7.47
C VAL A 38 -8.82 10.97 -5.96
N THR A 39 -9.91 11.61 -5.54
CA THR A 39 -10.10 12.05 -4.14
C THR A 39 -11.17 11.27 -3.39
N THR A 40 -11.90 10.39 -4.06
CA THR A 40 -12.96 9.58 -3.44
C THR A 40 -12.95 8.14 -3.95
N ILE A 41 -13.37 7.21 -3.09
CA ILE A 41 -13.55 5.80 -3.46
C ILE A 41 -14.59 5.65 -4.58
N ALA A 42 -15.70 6.41 -4.53
CA ALA A 42 -16.70 6.41 -5.59
C ALA A 42 -16.12 6.81 -6.97
N GLN A 43 -15.27 7.83 -7.03
CA GLN A 43 -14.59 8.23 -8.26
C GLN A 43 -13.63 7.14 -8.75
N ALA A 44 -12.83 6.56 -7.84
CA ALA A 44 -11.93 5.46 -8.15
C ALA A 44 -12.68 4.24 -8.71
N TYR A 45 -13.80 3.87 -8.08
CA TYR A 45 -14.68 2.79 -8.53
C TYR A 45 -15.29 3.08 -9.90
N ALA A 46 -15.73 4.32 -10.16
CA ALA A 46 -16.25 4.72 -11.46
C ALA A 46 -15.21 4.57 -12.59
N LEU A 47 -13.97 4.96 -12.33
CA LEU A 47 -12.84 4.80 -13.26
C LEU A 47 -12.47 3.32 -13.44
N ALA A 48 -12.42 2.55 -12.35
CA ALA A 48 -12.10 1.13 -12.37
C ALA A 48 -13.10 0.33 -13.22
N LYS A 49 -14.41 0.62 -13.11
CA LYS A 49 -15.45 -0.03 -13.94
C LYS A 49 -15.22 0.12 -15.45
N THR A 50 -14.58 1.20 -15.87
CA THR A 50 -14.30 1.48 -17.29
C THR A 50 -12.90 1.09 -17.73
N ALA A 51 -12.06 0.60 -16.80
CA ALA A 51 -10.69 0.23 -17.11
C ALA A 51 -10.66 -1.03 -18.01
N PRO A 52 -9.72 -1.12 -18.96
CA PRO A 52 -9.57 -2.29 -19.82
C PRO A 52 -9.44 -3.60 -19.03
N GLY A 53 -10.18 -4.63 -19.45
CA GLY A 53 -10.10 -5.96 -18.85
C GLY A 53 -10.82 -6.13 -17.50
N VAL A 54 -11.47 -5.08 -16.99
CA VAL A 54 -12.31 -5.17 -15.78
C VAL A 54 -13.67 -5.74 -16.10
N ILE A 55 -14.10 -6.69 -15.28
CA ILE A 55 -15.40 -7.36 -15.32
C ILE A 55 -16.18 -6.94 -14.09
N ILE A 56 -17.40 -6.44 -14.32
CA ILE A 56 -18.36 -6.16 -13.25
C ILE A 56 -19.15 -7.45 -13.00
N THR A 57 -19.07 -7.96 -11.78
CA THR A 57 -19.80 -9.17 -11.38
C THR A 57 -21.23 -8.84 -10.95
N ASP A 58 -22.03 -9.87 -10.69
CA ASP A 58 -23.34 -9.76 -10.04
C ASP A 58 -23.26 -9.68 -8.51
N LEU A 59 -22.09 -9.97 -7.93
CA LEU A 59 -21.84 -9.97 -6.48
C LEU A 59 -21.91 -8.54 -5.90
N PRO A 60 -22.83 -8.24 -4.97
CA PRO A 60 -22.90 -6.94 -4.31
C PRO A 60 -21.78 -6.74 -3.30
N ILE A 61 -21.28 -5.52 -3.18
CA ILE A 61 -20.43 -5.10 -2.06
C ILE A 61 -21.33 -4.73 -0.88
N LYS A 62 -20.98 -5.18 0.34
CA LYS A 62 -21.65 -4.77 1.58
C LYS A 62 -21.03 -3.50 2.16
N HIS A 63 -21.73 -2.83 3.07
CA HIS A 63 -21.21 -1.64 3.76
C HIS A 63 -20.73 -0.51 2.82
N THR A 64 -21.35 -0.40 1.64
CA THR A 64 -20.92 0.55 0.59
C THR A 64 -20.88 1.99 1.09
N ALA A 65 -21.82 2.41 1.92
CA ALA A 65 -21.82 3.74 2.52
C ALA A 65 -20.59 4.00 3.40
N GLU A 66 -20.18 3.02 4.21
CA GLU A 66 -18.99 3.11 5.08
C GLU A 66 -17.70 3.17 4.24
N LEU A 67 -17.68 2.46 3.11
CA LEU A 67 -16.57 2.44 2.16
C LEU A 67 -16.54 3.65 1.21
N GLY A 68 -17.56 4.53 1.22
CA GLY A 68 -17.68 5.63 0.26
C GLY A 68 -17.97 5.17 -1.17
N LEU A 69 -18.62 4.01 -1.32
CA LEU A 69 -19.03 3.41 -2.59
C LEU A 69 -20.52 3.69 -2.92
N PRO A 70 -20.90 3.63 -4.20
CA PRO A 70 -22.30 3.65 -4.60
C PRO A 70 -23.13 2.52 -3.95
N PRO A 71 -24.41 2.74 -3.63
CA PRO A 71 -25.27 1.71 -3.00
C PRO A 71 -25.40 0.42 -3.82
N ASP A 72 -25.28 0.51 -5.14
CA ASP A 72 -25.36 -0.60 -6.09
C ASP A 72 -23.99 -1.16 -6.49
N ALA A 73 -22.91 -0.81 -5.77
CA ALA A 73 -21.57 -1.26 -6.10
C ALA A 73 -21.45 -2.80 -6.10
N LYS A 74 -20.69 -3.29 -7.07
CA LYS A 74 -20.46 -4.70 -7.36
C LYS A 74 -18.98 -5.00 -7.28
N VAL A 75 -18.68 -6.25 -6.98
CA VAL A 75 -17.30 -6.73 -7.01
C VAL A 75 -16.74 -6.61 -8.43
N LEU A 76 -15.56 -6.01 -8.54
CA LEU A 76 -14.81 -5.90 -9.79
C LEU A 76 -13.74 -6.98 -9.85
N VAL A 77 -13.57 -7.60 -11.01
CA VAL A 77 -12.51 -8.55 -11.29
C VAL A 77 -11.68 -8.03 -12.44
N ALA A 78 -10.36 -7.94 -12.27
CA ALA A 78 -9.41 -7.62 -13.32
C ALA A 78 -8.51 -8.82 -13.58
N ASN A 79 -8.31 -9.17 -14.85
CA ASN A 79 -7.43 -10.26 -15.26
C ASN A 79 -6.10 -9.71 -15.77
N ASP A 80 -5.09 -9.69 -14.89
CA ASP A 80 -3.82 -9.00 -15.12
C ASP A 80 -2.72 -9.90 -15.72
N GLY A 81 -2.84 -10.22 -17.00
CA GLY A 81 -1.74 -10.83 -17.80
C GLY A 81 -1.09 -12.08 -17.19
N ARG A 82 0.20 -12.32 -17.53
CA ARG A 82 0.94 -13.55 -17.16
C ARG A 82 1.45 -13.56 -15.71
N VAL A 83 1.68 -12.39 -15.11
CA VAL A 83 2.33 -12.27 -13.80
C VAL A 83 1.26 -12.28 -12.72
N VAL A 84 1.10 -13.44 -12.07
CA VAL A 84 0.07 -13.69 -11.05
C VAL A 84 0.57 -13.50 -9.60
N GLY A 85 1.76 -12.91 -9.43
CA GLY A 85 2.38 -12.75 -8.13
C GLY A 85 3.65 -11.92 -8.16
N ARG A 86 4.14 -11.56 -6.98
CA ARG A 86 5.42 -10.85 -6.80
C ARG A 86 6.60 -11.74 -7.15
N THR A 87 7.69 -11.16 -7.64
CA THR A 87 8.93 -11.89 -7.94
C THR A 87 10.14 -11.17 -7.33
N ALA A 88 10.97 -11.91 -6.59
CA ALA A 88 12.20 -11.37 -6.01
C ALA A 88 13.17 -10.88 -7.11
N ALA A 89 13.16 -11.51 -8.28
CA ALA A 89 14.05 -11.17 -9.39
C ALA A 89 13.82 -9.76 -9.98
N ALA A 90 12.62 -9.19 -9.80
CA ALA A 90 12.33 -7.83 -10.26
C ALA A 90 12.70 -6.76 -9.22
N ARG A 91 12.90 -7.14 -7.96
CA ARG A 91 13.05 -6.17 -6.87
C ARG A 91 14.51 -5.74 -6.71
N GLN A 92 14.71 -4.44 -6.60
CA GLN A 92 16.00 -3.79 -6.34
C GLN A 92 15.80 -2.82 -5.18
N ILE A 93 16.60 -2.93 -4.13
CA ILE A 93 16.51 -2.06 -2.95
C ILE A 93 17.82 -1.27 -2.89
N ILE A 94 17.72 0.05 -2.98
CA ILE A 94 18.84 0.98 -2.82
C ILE A 94 19.56 0.72 -1.49
N ASP A 95 20.87 0.98 -1.42
CA ASP A 95 21.77 0.64 -0.32
C ASP A 95 22.10 -0.87 -0.14
N GLN A 96 21.62 -1.77 -1.01
CA GLN A 96 22.08 -3.16 -1.02
C GLN A 96 23.40 -3.32 -1.81
N PRO A 97 24.32 -4.22 -1.39
CA PRO A 97 25.69 -4.30 -1.94
C PRO A 97 25.80 -4.45 -3.47
N ASP A 98 24.84 -5.10 -4.11
CA ASP A 98 24.87 -5.42 -5.55
C ASP A 98 24.00 -4.48 -6.40
N VAL A 99 23.53 -3.37 -5.83
CA VAL A 99 22.59 -2.45 -6.49
C VAL A 99 23.31 -1.24 -7.06
N ASP A 100 23.23 -1.07 -8.39
CA ASP A 100 23.74 0.10 -9.09
C ASP A 100 22.69 1.22 -9.11
N GLU A 101 22.74 2.09 -8.12
CA GLU A 101 21.81 3.21 -7.96
C GLU A 101 21.85 4.20 -9.14
N THR A 102 23.04 4.42 -9.72
CA THR A 102 23.20 5.36 -10.84
C THR A 102 22.47 4.85 -12.07
N LYS A 103 22.61 3.55 -12.36
CA LYS A 103 21.87 2.88 -13.42
C LYS A 103 20.37 2.89 -13.16
N LEU A 104 19.93 2.56 -11.95
CA LEU A 104 18.50 2.53 -11.62
C LEU A 104 17.86 3.92 -11.70
N ALA A 105 18.55 4.96 -11.24
CA ALA A 105 18.09 6.34 -11.40
C ALA A 105 18.00 6.75 -12.87
N ALA A 106 18.90 6.27 -13.74
CA ALA A 106 18.82 6.52 -15.18
C ALA A 106 17.59 5.84 -15.81
N ILE A 107 17.30 4.59 -15.44
CA ILE A 107 16.10 3.86 -15.89
C ILE A 107 14.83 4.60 -15.42
N ALA A 108 14.80 5.04 -14.17
CA ALA A 108 13.65 5.76 -13.63
C ALA A 108 13.38 7.06 -14.40
N ARG A 109 14.41 7.83 -14.74
CA ARG A 109 14.26 9.06 -15.54
C ARG A 109 13.68 8.77 -16.91
N GLU A 110 14.18 7.76 -17.60
CA GLU A 110 13.67 7.38 -18.92
C GLU A 110 12.23 6.87 -18.84
N ALA A 111 11.90 6.05 -17.85
CA ALA A 111 10.55 5.55 -17.63
C ALA A 111 9.55 6.68 -17.38
N VAL A 112 9.89 7.63 -16.49
CA VAL A 112 9.05 8.81 -16.23
C VAL A 112 8.90 9.68 -17.48
N PHE A 113 9.99 9.90 -18.23
CA PHE A 113 9.95 10.66 -19.49
C PHE A 113 9.00 10.02 -20.52
N LEU A 114 9.10 8.71 -20.75
CA LEU A 114 8.21 8.00 -21.66
C LEU A 114 6.75 7.98 -21.15
N GLY A 115 6.59 7.80 -19.84
CA GLY A 115 5.29 7.81 -19.18
C GLY A 115 4.56 9.15 -19.26
N SER A 116 5.28 10.28 -19.36
CA SER A 116 4.68 11.62 -19.49
C SER A 116 3.69 11.78 -20.65
N ARG A 117 3.75 10.87 -21.64
CA ARG A 117 2.85 10.82 -22.80
C ARG A 117 1.50 10.17 -22.51
N LYS A 118 1.31 9.59 -21.32
CA LYS A 118 0.07 8.93 -20.87
C LYS A 118 -0.66 9.83 -19.87
N THR A 119 -1.97 9.68 -19.78
CA THR A 119 -2.71 10.21 -18.63
C THR A 119 -2.48 9.31 -17.42
N PHE A 120 -2.08 9.92 -16.31
CA PHE A 120 -1.92 9.25 -15.02
C PHE A 120 -3.07 9.60 -14.08
N LEU A 121 -3.40 8.66 -13.22
CA LEU A 121 -4.22 8.89 -12.03
C LEU A 121 -3.31 8.88 -10.81
N ARG A 122 -3.61 9.73 -9.84
CA ARG A 122 -2.97 9.77 -8.52
C ARG A 122 -4.00 9.53 -7.43
N GLY A 123 -3.64 8.76 -6.42
CA GLY A 123 -4.41 8.62 -5.18
C GLY A 123 -3.51 8.76 -3.96
N ASP A 124 -4.06 9.40 -2.93
CA ASP A 124 -3.37 9.73 -1.69
C ASP A 124 -4.02 8.98 -0.53
N VAL A 125 -3.20 8.38 0.32
CA VAL A 125 -3.65 7.54 1.43
C VAL A 125 -2.82 7.79 2.69
N THR A 126 -3.37 7.40 3.82
CA THR A 126 -2.69 7.32 5.11
C THR A 126 -2.45 5.85 5.48
N VAL A 127 -1.18 5.48 5.63
CA VAL A 127 -0.73 4.17 6.11
C VAL A 127 -0.55 4.24 7.62
N GLY A 128 -1.13 3.30 8.36
CA GLY A 128 -1.19 3.34 9.83
C GLY A 128 -2.56 3.75 10.36
N LEU A 129 -3.13 2.91 11.23
CA LEU A 129 -4.48 3.08 11.80
C LEU A 129 -4.49 3.81 13.16
N SER A 130 -3.33 4.18 13.71
CA SER A 130 -3.20 4.84 15.02
C SER A 130 -2.44 6.15 14.90
N SER A 131 -2.70 7.08 15.81
CA SER A 131 -1.90 8.31 15.94
C SER A 131 -0.47 8.03 16.42
N ASP A 132 -0.18 6.85 16.98
CA ASP A 132 1.17 6.46 17.38
C ASP A 132 2.12 6.35 16.17
N PHE A 133 1.61 5.85 15.04
CA PHE A 133 2.33 5.76 13.78
C PHE A 133 1.36 5.92 12.61
N ALA A 134 1.55 6.98 11.84
CA ALA A 134 0.89 7.19 10.57
C ALA A 134 1.85 7.87 9.60
N ILE A 135 1.79 7.52 8.31
CA ILE A 135 2.55 8.18 7.24
C ILE A 135 1.68 8.32 5.98
N LYS A 136 1.84 9.43 5.28
CA LYS A 136 1.21 9.64 3.96
C LYS A 136 1.93 8.85 2.88
N ALA A 137 1.13 8.31 1.97
CA ALA A 137 1.63 7.65 0.77
C ALA A 137 0.83 8.06 -0.46
N HIS A 138 1.54 8.17 -1.58
CA HIS A 138 1.01 8.60 -2.86
C HIS A 138 1.33 7.56 -3.91
N LEU A 139 0.30 7.08 -4.60
CA LEU A 139 0.43 6.21 -5.77
C LEU A 139 0.03 6.97 -7.02
N MET A 140 0.84 6.88 -8.07
CA MET A 140 0.41 7.24 -9.43
C MET A 140 0.60 6.09 -10.40
N LEU A 141 -0.36 5.92 -11.32
CA LEU A 141 -0.34 4.92 -12.40
C LEU A 141 -1.15 5.37 -13.62
N PRO A 142 -0.94 4.80 -14.83
CA PRO A 142 -1.73 5.15 -16.00
C PRO A 142 -3.22 4.87 -15.79
N GLU A 143 -4.10 5.71 -16.36
CA GLU A 143 -5.55 5.59 -16.17
C GLU A 143 -6.15 4.24 -16.58
N ALA A 144 -5.51 3.53 -17.51
CA ALA A 144 -5.88 2.17 -17.92
C ALA A 144 -5.79 1.15 -16.77
N TYR A 145 -5.05 1.45 -15.71
CA TYR A 145 -4.89 0.60 -14.53
C TYR A 145 -5.67 1.14 -13.32
N ALA A 146 -6.74 1.91 -13.54
CA ALA A 146 -7.56 2.48 -12.47
C ALA A 146 -8.08 1.45 -11.46
N ASN A 147 -8.26 0.18 -11.85
CA ASN A 147 -8.61 -0.87 -10.90
C ASN A 147 -7.56 -1.07 -9.81
N ASN A 148 -6.27 -1.03 -10.14
CA ASN A 148 -5.19 -1.10 -9.15
C ASN A 148 -5.21 0.12 -8.21
N LEU A 149 -5.52 1.31 -8.73
CA LEU A 149 -5.64 2.50 -7.89
C LEU A 149 -6.85 2.39 -6.96
N TYR A 150 -7.99 1.90 -7.45
CA TYR A 150 -9.17 1.63 -6.63
C TYR A 150 -8.87 0.63 -5.52
N THR A 151 -8.22 -0.49 -5.82
CA THR A 151 -7.79 -1.46 -4.81
C THR A 151 -6.80 -0.85 -3.82
N TYR A 152 -5.87 0.00 -4.28
CA TYR A 152 -4.93 0.70 -3.41
C TYR A 152 -5.62 1.64 -2.41
N LEU A 153 -6.59 2.42 -2.89
CA LEU A 153 -7.36 3.37 -2.09
C LEU A 153 -8.34 2.70 -1.12
N LEU A 154 -8.75 1.46 -1.38
CA LEU A 154 -9.50 0.65 -0.41
C LEU A 154 -8.56 0.02 0.62
N ASN A 155 -7.45 -0.56 0.15
CA ASN A 155 -6.49 -1.26 0.99
C ASN A 155 -5.80 -0.34 1.99
N PHE A 156 -5.65 0.94 1.66
CA PHE A 156 -5.14 1.96 2.58
C PHE A 156 -6.19 3.04 2.80
N GLN A 157 -6.12 3.77 3.92
CA GLN A 157 -7.14 4.79 4.21
C GLN A 157 -7.00 5.97 3.25
N ILE A 158 -7.90 6.11 2.27
CA ILE A 158 -7.93 7.27 1.38
C ILE A 158 -7.95 8.59 2.14
N ASP A 159 -7.25 9.57 1.60
CA ASP A 159 -7.23 10.91 2.16
C ASP A 159 -8.60 11.59 2.03
N THR A 160 -9.21 11.82 3.20
CA THR A 160 -10.45 12.58 3.36
C THR A 160 -10.20 13.73 4.35
N PRO A 161 -11.05 14.78 4.37
CA PRO A 161 -10.91 15.84 5.37
C PRO A 161 -10.87 15.32 6.81
N GLN A 162 -11.70 14.31 7.13
CA GLN A 162 -11.69 13.67 8.44
C GLN A 162 -10.36 12.95 8.70
N ARG A 163 -9.90 12.13 7.76
CA ARG A 163 -8.65 11.38 7.93
C ARG A 163 -7.43 12.30 8.01
N ASN A 164 -7.45 13.42 7.30
CA ASN A 164 -6.41 14.44 7.39
C ASN A 164 -6.37 15.08 8.78
N ALA A 165 -7.52 15.38 9.38
CA ALA A 165 -7.57 15.91 10.75
C ALA A 165 -7.03 14.90 11.78
N GLU A 166 -7.33 13.61 11.63
CA GLU A 166 -6.77 12.53 12.46
C GLU A 166 -5.25 12.38 12.25
N TYR A 167 -4.80 12.48 11.00
CA TYR A 167 -3.40 12.42 10.64
C TYR A 167 -2.59 13.56 11.26
N GLU A 168 -3.12 14.78 11.28
CA GLU A 168 -2.48 15.96 11.88
C GLU A 168 -2.23 15.83 13.39
N GLN A 169 -3.00 14.95 14.06
CA GLN A 169 -2.86 14.64 15.49
C GLN A 169 -1.90 13.48 15.76
N SER A 170 -1.36 12.87 14.70
CA SER A 170 -0.43 11.75 14.82
C SER A 170 0.97 12.21 15.25
N ARG A 171 1.75 11.27 15.79
CA ARG A 171 3.13 11.48 16.23
C ARG A 171 3.98 12.06 15.08
N PRO A 172 4.63 13.21 15.26
CA PRO A 172 5.55 13.74 14.27
C PRO A 172 6.70 12.78 13.96
N LEU A 173 6.92 12.53 12.67
CA LEU A 173 8.03 11.79 12.11
C LEU A 173 8.92 12.77 11.32
N PRO A 174 10.25 12.77 11.54
CA PRO A 174 11.21 13.55 10.76
C PRO A 174 11.43 12.96 9.34
N GLU A 175 10.35 12.56 8.68
CA GLU A 175 10.32 11.78 7.44
C GLU A 175 9.50 12.55 6.39
N ASP A 176 9.73 12.28 5.12
CA ASP A 176 8.92 12.75 4.00
C ASP A 176 7.83 11.74 3.62
N ASP A 177 6.86 12.17 2.81
CA ASP A 177 5.78 11.30 2.34
C ASP A 177 6.34 10.20 1.43
N ILE A 178 5.65 9.06 1.39
CA ILE A 178 5.97 7.95 0.49
C ILE A 178 5.45 8.27 -0.91
N TYR A 179 6.32 8.17 -1.93
CA TYR A 179 5.93 8.30 -3.33
C TYR A 179 6.21 7.03 -4.11
N LEU A 180 5.16 6.48 -4.73
CA LEU A 180 5.20 5.26 -5.53
C LEU A 180 4.72 5.54 -6.95
N TYR A 181 5.63 5.55 -7.91
CA TYR A 181 5.30 5.58 -9.34
C TYR A 181 5.11 4.16 -9.86
N ALA A 182 4.08 3.90 -10.65
CA ALA A 182 3.91 2.64 -11.35
C ALA A 182 3.61 2.83 -12.84
N ASP A 183 4.29 2.07 -13.70
CA ASP A 183 3.95 1.95 -15.12
C ASP A 183 3.92 0.46 -15.52
N PRO A 184 2.73 -0.17 -15.51
CA PRO A 184 2.61 -1.60 -15.80
C PRO A 184 2.77 -1.97 -17.28
N ASP A 185 2.81 -0.99 -18.19
CA ASP A 185 3.08 -1.20 -19.62
C ASP A 185 4.58 -1.10 -19.96
N TRP A 186 5.40 -0.67 -19.00
CA TRP A 186 6.83 -0.56 -19.22
C TRP A 186 7.43 -1.93 -19.54
N HIS A 187 8.36 -1.95 -20.50
CA HIS A 187 9.06 -3.14 -20.91
C HIS A 187 10.50 -2.80 -21.27
N ASP A 188 11.42 -3.66 -20.82
CA ASP A 188 12.83 -3.58 -21.16
C ASP A 188 13.38 -5.01 -21.30
N PRO A 189 14.11 -5.33 -22.39
CA PRO A 189 14.71 -6.65 -22.59
C PRO A 189 15.66 -7.08 -21.46
N ALA A 190 16.32 -6.14 -20.77
CA ALA A 190 17.17 -6.42 -19.61
C ALA A 190 16.37 -6.78 -18.36
N TYR A 191 15.08 -6.42 -18.31
CA TYR A 191 14.17 -6.66 -17.19
C TYR A 191 12.88 -7.35 -17.69
N PRO A 192 12.97 -8.59 -18.20
CA PRO A 192 11.85 -9.28 -18.85
C PRO A 192 10.70 -9.64 -17.89
N ASN A 193 10.94 -9.57 -16.58
CA ASN A 193 9.94 -9.81 -15.53
C ASN A 193 9.46 -8.50 -14.87
N GLY A 194 9.82 -7.34 -15.43
CA GLY A 194 9.62 -6.05 -14.80
C GLY A 194 10.74 -5.68 -13.82
N LEU A 195 10.62 -4.50 -13.25
CA LEU A 195 11.60 -3.90 -12.33
C LEU A 195 10.86 -3.09 -11.26
N ALA A 196 11.12 -3.38 -9.98
CA ALA A 196 10.62 -2.62 -8.84
C ALA A 196 11.81 -2.10 -8.02
N VAL A 197 12.03 -0.79 -8.05
CA VAL A 197 13.12 -0.14 -7.32
C VAL A 197 12.56 0.55 -6.09
N PHE A 198 13.18 0.31 -4.94
CA PHE A 198 12.81 0.89 -3.66
C PHE A 198 13.98 1.68 -3.08
N ASP A 199 13.74 2.93 -2.73
CA ASP A 199 14.60 3.79 -1.93
C ASP A 199 13.99 3.95 -0.54
N PRO A 200 14.28 3.01 0.38
CA PRO A 200 13.68 3.05 1.71
C PRO A 200 14.13 4.26 2.50
N THR A 201 15.33 4.79 2.25
CA THR A 201 15.89 5.94 2.96
C THR A 201 15.13 7.22 2.65
N HIS A 202 14.72 7.42 1.40
CA HIS A 202 14.06 8.65 0.92
C HIS A 202 12.57 8.44 0.57
N ASN A 203 11.96 7.36 1.09
CA ASN A 203 10.55 7.02 0.91
C ASN A 203 10.07 7.14 -0.55
N ALA A 204 10.84 6.56 -1.48
CA ALA A 204 10.54 6.59 -2.92
C ALA A 204 10.54 5.18 -3.50
N ALA A 205 9.67 4.94 -4.48
CA ALA A 205 9.73 3.72 -5.26
C ALA A 205 9.18 3.90 -6.67
N ILE A 206 9.66 3.06 -7.57
CA ILE A 206 9.18 2.95 -8.95
C ILE A 206 8.96 1.49 -9.33
N VAL A 207 7.77 1.17 -9.85
CA VAL A 207 7.33 -0.19 -10.20
C VAL A 207 6.99 -0.24 -11.70
N LEU A 208 7.79 -0.98 -12.45
CA LEU A 208 7.78 -0.98 -13.92
C LEU A 208 7.50 -2.37 -14.48
N GLY A 209 6.55 -2.47 -15.40
CA GLY A 209 6.20 -3.73 -16.09
C GLY A 209 5.51 -4.78 -15.22
N LEU A 210 5.12 -4.41 -13.99
CA LEU A 210 4.44 -5.27 -13.02
C LEU A 210 2.99 -4.81 -12.84
N ARG A 211 2.04 -5.69 -13.18
CA ARG A 211 0.59 -5.41 -13.16
C ARG A 211 -0.09 -5.85 -11.88
N TYR A 212 0.46 -6.85 -11.21
CA TYR A 212 -0.14 -7.45 -10.03
C TYR A 212 -0.17 -6.48 -8.85
N PHE A 213 -1.37 -6.13 -8.36
CA PHE A 213 -1.60 -5.19 -7.25
C PHE A 213 -0.73 -5.46 -6.01
N GLY A 214 -0.47 -6.73 -5.69
CA GLY A 214 0.31 -7.09 -4.51
C GLY A 214 1.71 -6.48 -4.48
N GLU A 215 2.30 -6.12 -5.63
CA GLU A 215 3.57 -5.38 -5.66
C GLU A 215 3.42 -3.94 -5.17
N LEU A 216 2.33 -3.26 -5.55
CA LEU A 216 2.03 -1.90 -5.10
C LEU A 216 1.76 -1.89 -3.59
N LYS A 217 0.89 -2.79 -3.12
CA LYS A 217 0.58 -3.00 -1.69
C LYS A 217 1.86 -3.19 -0.88
N LYS A 218 2.63 -4.22 -1.23
CA LYS A 218 3.82 -4.60 -0.46
C LYS A 218 4.98 -3.65 -0.66
N GLY A 219 5.03 -2.93 -1.77
CA GLY A 219 5.96 -1.82 -2.00
C GLY A 219 5.75 -0.70 -0.99
N THR A 220 4.52 -0.21 -0.88
CA THR A 220 4.15 0.81 0.12
C THR A 220 4.42 0.33 1.54
N LEU A 221 4.05 -0.90 1.90
CA LEU A 221 4.34 -1.46 3.22
C LEU A 221 5.85 -1.58 3.50
N THR A 222 6.67 -1.91 2.49
CA THR A 222 8.13 -1.96 2.62
C THR A 222 8.69 -0.60 3.04
N LEU A 223 8.23 0.47 2.38
CA LEU A 223 8.65 1.83 2.69
C LEU A 223 8.13 2.27 4.07
N ALA A 224 6.85 2.04 4.38
CA ALA A 224 6.27 2.37 5.68
C ALA A 224 6.96 1.64 6.84
N TRP A 225 7.33 0.36 6.67
CA TRP A 225 8.12 -0.37 7.66
C TRP A 225 9.53 0.20 7.82
N ALA A 226 10.17 0.61 6.74
CA ALA A 226 11.49 1.25 6.80
C ALA A 226 11.42 2.58 7.56
N THR A 227 10.41 3.41 7.27
CA THR A 227 10.08 4.63 8.02
C THR A 227 9.88 4.31 9.49
N ALA A 228 9.03 3.34 9.83
CA ALA A 228 8.75 2.96 11.21
C ALA A 228 10.02 2.51 11.94
N HIS A 229 10.86 1.70 11.29
CA HIS A 229 12.12 1.21 11.86
C HIS A 229 13.08 2.36 12.23
N ARG A 230 13.24 3.35 11.34
CA ARG A 230 14.05 4.55 11.63
C ARG A 230 13.49 5.38 12.79
N ASN A 231 12.20 5.26 13.08
CA ASN A 231 11.49 6.05 14.07
C ASN A 231 11.18 5.30 15.37
N GLY A 232 11.92 4.21 15.63
CA GLY A 232 11.87 3.51 16.92
C GLY A 232 10.76 2.45 17.02
N PHE A 233 10.27 1.95 15.89
CA PHE A 233 9.33 0.85 15.84
C PHE A 233 10.00 -0.46 15.37
N VAL A 234 9.37 -1.59 15.70
CA VAL A 234 9.69 -2.91 15.12
C VAL A 234 8.70 -3.18 14.00
N ALA A 235 9.20 -3.41 12.78
CA ALA A 235 8.39 -3.82 11.66
C ALA A 235 7.97 -5.29 11.79
N CYS A 236 6.67 -5.57 11.61
CA CYS A 236 6.12 -6.90 11.83
C CYS A 236 5.25 -7.32 10.63
N HIS A 237 5.65 -8.44 10.01
CA HIS A 237 4.85 -9.13 9.00
C HIS A 237 4.25 -10.39 9.63
N GLY A 238 3.02 -10.26 10.12
CA GLY A 238 2.39 -11.25 10.98
C GLY A 238 0.91 -10.94 11.19
N GLY A 239 0.20 -11.89 11.79
CA GLY A 239 -1.17 -11.66 12.24
C GLY A 239 -1.24 -11.30 13.72
N MET A 240 -2.29 -10.59 14.12
CA MET A 240 -2.56 -10.18 15.48
C MET A 240 -3.96 -10.63 15.90
N LYS A 241 -4.04 -11.18 17.10
CA LYS A 241 -5.25 -11.72 17.69
C LYS A 241 -5.34 -11.31 19.15
N GLN A 242 -6.52 -10.92 19.59
CA GLN A 242 -6.78 -10.55 20.97
C GLN A 242 -7.77 -11.53 21.59
N TYR A 243 -7.44 -11.99 22.78
CA TYR A 243 -8.29 -12.78 23.65
C TYR A 243 -8.81 -11.87 24.76
N THR A 244 -10.12 -11.74 24.89
CA THR A 244 -10.70 -11.02 26.04
C THR A 244 -10.80 -11.99 27.21
N ARG A 245 -10.08 -11.69 28.29
CA ARG A 245 -10.05 -12.50 29.52
C ARG A 245 -10.69 -11.72 30.66
N GLN A 246 -11.02 -12.40 31.76
CA GLN A 246 -11.60 -11.75 32.94
C GLN A 246 -10.63 -10.73 33.59
N ASP A 247 -9.33 -10.98 33.47
CA ASP A 247 -8.24 -10.15 34.00
C ASP A 247 -7.73 -9.09 33.00
N GLY A 248 -8.35 -8.99 31.82
CA GLY A 248 -8.01 -8.02 30.78
C GLY A 248 -7.84 -8.65 29.41
N ASP A 249 -7.49 -7.83 28.43
CA ASP A 249 -7.23 -8.30 27.07
C ASP A 249 -5.80 -8.82 26.93
N PHE A 250 -5.65 -9.98 26.30
CA PHE A 250 -4.36 -10.56 25.94
C PHE A 250 -4.19 -10.54 24.42
N THR A 251 -3.27 -9.69 23.94
CA THR A 251 -2.95 -9.58 22.51
C THR A 251 -1.74 -10.44 22.17
N MET A 252 -1.87 -11.26 21.13
CA MET A 252 -0.84 -12.14 20.60
C MET A 252 -0.56 -11.79 19.14
N ALA A 253 0.73 -11.69 18.81
CA ALA A 253 1.22 -11.64 17.44
C ALA A 253 1.70 -13.04 16.99
N ALA A 254 1.28 -13.46 15.80
CA ALA A 254 1.66 -14.72 15.17
C ALA A 254 2.52 -14.44 13.93
N PHE A 255 3.74 -14.96 13.93
CA PHE A 255 4.69 -14.88 12.83
C PHE A 255 4.89 -16.26 12.22
N GLY A 256 4.96 -16.33 10.89
CA GLY A 256 5.11 -17.59 10.20
C GLY A 256 5.38 -17.42 8.72
N LEU A 257 6.15 -18.35 8.15
CA LEU A 257 6.36 -18.44 6.71
C LEU A 257 5.07 -18.92 6.02
N SER A 258 4.99 -18.72 4.70
CA SER A 258 3.87 -19.22 3.91
C SER A 258 3.68 -20.73 4.15
N GLY A 259 2.45 -21.14 4.49
CA GLY A 259 2.11 -22.55 4.77
C GLY A 259 2.36 -23.01 6.22
N SER A 260 2.91 -22.18 7.11
CA SER A 260 3.20 -22.56 8.50
C SER A 260 1.99 -22.45 9.46
N GLY A 261 0.78 -22.24 8.93
CA GLY A 261 -0.43 -22.08 9.74
C GLY A 261 -0.64 -20.69 10.36
N LYS A 262 0.10 -19.65 9.94
CA LYS A 262 -0.07 -18.26 10.44
C LYS A 262 -1.55 -17.83 10.42
N SER A 263 -2.16 -17.85 9.24
CA SER A 263 -3.56 -17.44 9.08
C SER A 263 -4.51 -18.33 9.87
N THR A 264 -4.25 -19.64 9.97
CA THR A 264 -5.05 -20.56 10.78
C THR A 264 -5.05 -20.17 12.26
N ILE A 265 -3.89 -19.85 12.83
CA ILE A 265 -3.77 -19.44 14.24
C ILE A 265 -4.43 -18.08 14.48
N THR A 266 -4.17 -17.12 13.58
CA THR A 266 -4.70 -15.76 13.68
C THR A 266 -6.22 -15.74 13.56
N LEU A 267 -6.80 -16.48 12.60
CA LEU A 267 -8.23 -16.43 12.27
C LEU A 267 -9.09 -17.48 13.01
N ALA A 268 -8.49 -18.37 13.80
CA ALA A 268 -9.24 -19.43 14.50
C ALA A 268 -10.32 -18.85 15.44
N SER A 269 -11.59 -19.21 15.22
CA SER A 269 -12.75 -18.71 15.98
C SER A 269 -12.97 -19.38 17.34
N HIS A 270 -12.29 -20.50 17.61
CA HIS A 270 -12.41 -21.29 18.84
C HIS A 270 -13.85 -21.68 19.24
N GLY A 271 -14.81 -21.68 18.31
CA GLY A 271 -16.18 -22.15 18.53
C GLY A 271 -16.87 -21.53 19.74
N ASP A 272 -16.76 -20.20 19.88
CA ASP A 272 -17.31 -19.39 20.98
C ASP A 272 -16.78 -19.70 22.39
N GLN A 273 -15.81 -20.62 22.53
CA GLN A 273 -15.21 -20.96 23.83
C GLN A 273 -14.48 -19.78 24.47
N TYR A 274 -13.93 -18.89 23.65
CA TYR A 274 -13.24 -17.68 24.09
C TYR A 274 -13.70 -16.49 23.26
N PRO A 275 -14.00 -15.33 23.88
CA PRO A 275 -14.24 -14.11 23.14
C PRO A 275 -12.91 -13.64 22.53
N VAL A 276 -12.86 -13.65 21.20
CA VAL A 276 -11.67 -13.41 20.41
C VAL A 276 -11.94 -12.34 19.36
N LYS A 277 -10.96 -11.48 19.12
CA LYS A 277 -10.96 -10.51 18.03
C LYS A 277 -9.72 -10.68 17.17
N VAL A 278 -9.89 -10.75 15.85
CA VAL A 278 -8.77 -10.63 14.91
C VAL A 278 -8.49 -9.14 14.76
N LEU A 279 -7.28 -8.71 15.11
CA LEU A 279 -6.88 -7.30 15.02
C LEU A 279 -6.28 -6.98 13.65
N HIS A 280 -5.51 -7.91 13.07
CA HIS A 280 -4.96 -7.85 11.70
C HIS A 280 -4.34 -9.22 11.36
N ASP A 281 -3.92 -9.45 10.12
CA ASP A 281 -3.40 -10.71 9.59
C ASP A 281 -2.06 -10.55 8.83
N ASP A 282 -1.65 -9.33 8.49
CA ASP A 282 -0.56 -9.08 7.54
C ASP A 282 0.51 -8.10 8.04
N ALA A 283 0.17 -6.84 8.34
CA ALA A 283 1.18 -5.79 8.48
C ALA A 283 0.96 -4.83 9.66
N PHE A 284 1.90 -4.81 10.60
CA PHE A 284 1.85 -3.91 11.74
C PHE A 284 3.24 -3.47 12.20
N VAL A 285 3.27 -2.49 13.12
CA VAL A 285 4.48 -1.99 13.77
C VAL A 285 4.29 -1.94 15.28
N ILE A 286 5.35 -2.20 16.04
CA ILE A 286 5.35 -2.15 17.51
C ILE A 286 6.28 -1.03 17.97
N ASP A 287 5.78 -0.08 18.76
CA ASP A 287 6.63 0.94 19.38
C ASP A 287 7.59 0.29 20.38
N ARG A 288 8.90 0.52 20.23
CA ARG A 288 9.94 -0.14 21.06
C ARG A 288 9.95 0.33 22.51
N GLN A 289 9.38 1.49 22.81
CA GLN A 289 9.33 2.08 24.14
C GLN A 289 8.07 1.64 24.90
N THR A 290 6.91 1.69 24.24
CA THR A 290 5.61 1.45 24.90
C THR A 290 5.07 0.03 24.67
N GLY A 291 5.52 -0.66 23.63
CA GLY A 291 4.92 -1.92 23.17
C GLY A 291 3.57 -1.73 22.49
N ALA A 292 3.09 -0.49 22.31
CA ALA A 292 1.87 -0.20 21.58
C ALA A 292 2.02 -0.66 20.12
N THR A 293 0.94 -1.20 19.56
CA THR A 293 0.96 -1.83 18.25
C THR A 293 -0.02 -1.15 17.30
N THR A 294 0.45 -0.84 16.09
CA THR A 294 -0.31 -0.16 15.05
C THR A 294 -0.39 -1.01 13.79
N ALA A 295 -1.60 -1.38 13.38
CA ALA A 295 -1.87 -1.94 12.07
C ALA A 295 -1.60 -0.90 10.98
N LEU A 296 -1.04 -1.33 9.83
CA LEU A 296 -0.67 -0.42 8.74
C LEU A 296 -1.78 -0.24 7.70
N GLU A 297 -2.72 -1.17 7.64
CA GLU A 297 -3.83 -1.20 6.68
C GLU A 297 -5.11 -1.72 7.34
N PRO A 298 -6.30 -1.22 6.95
CA PRO A 298 -7.57 -1.69 7.48
C PRO A 298 -8.09 -2.97 6.81
N SER A 299 -7.62 -3.29 5.59
CA SER A 299 -8.24 -4.30 4.73
C SER A 299 -7.47 -5.62 4.67
N TYR A 300 -8.21 -6.70 4.44
CA TYR A 300 -7.67 -8.01 4.12
C TYR A 300 -7.48 -8.15 2.60
N PHE A 301 -6.27 -8.52 2.16
CA PHE A 301 -6.01 -8.87 0.75
C PHE A 301 -5.75 -10.37 0.64
N ASP A 302 -6.83 -11.14 0.72
CA ASP A 302 -6.79 -12.58 0.86
C ASP A 302 -6.86 -13.37 -0.45
N LYS A 303 -6.37 -14.60 -0.40
CA LYS A 303 -6.56 -15.58 -1.48
C LYS A 303 -7.96 -16.17 -1.40
N THR A 304 -8.80 -15.83 -2.36
CA THR A 304 -10.20 -16.30 -2.40
C THR A 304 -10.33 -17.75 -2.87
N GLN A 305 -9.29 -18.35 -3.47
CA GLN A 305 -9.31 -19.73 -3.98
C GLN A 305 -9.59 -20.79 -2.91
N ASP A 306 -9.30 -20.48 -1.64
CA ASP A 306 -9.41 -21.42 -0.53
C ASP A 306 -10.82 -21.39 0.11
N TYR A 307 -11.72 -20.51 -0.36
CA TYR A 307 -13.06 -20.32 0.19
C TYR A 307 -14.17 -20.64 -0.83
N PRO A 308 -15.15 -21.50 -0.49
CA PRO A 308 -16.31 -21.70 -1.36
C PRO A 308 -17.16 -20.42 -1.37
N LEU A 309 -17.75 -20.05 -2.52
CA LEU A 309 -18.60 -18.84 -2.64
C LEU A 309 -19.82 -18.81 -1.69
N SER A 310 -20.17 -19.95 -1.10
CA SER A 310 -21.19 -20.07 -0.06
C SER A 310 -20.71 -19.68 1.34
N ASP A 311 -19.42 -19.43 1.54
CA ASP A 311 -18.86 -19.03 2.82
C ASP A 311 -19.37 -17.62 3.19
N PRO A 312 -20.05 -17.45 4.33
CA PRO A 312 -20.51 -16.14 4.80
C PRO A 312 -19.38 -15.11 4.94
N GLY A 313 -18.14 -15.53 5.15
CA GLY A 313 -16.97 -14.66 5.26
C GLY A 313 -16.65 -13.89 3.99
N ILE A 314 -17.03 -14.40 2.81
CA ILE A 314 -16.72 -13.76 1.51
C ILE A 314 -17.34 -12.37 1.39
N GLN A 315 -18.47 -12.13 2.06
CA GLN A 315 -19.12 -10.82 2.06
C GLN A 315 -18.27 -9.71 2.69
N TYR A 316 -17.17 -10.07 3.37
CA TYR A 316 -16.24 -9.14 4.02
C TYR A 316 -14.88 -9.02 3.33
N PHE A 317 -14.61 -9.75 2.25
CA PHE A 317 -13.31 -9.70 1.56
C PHE A 317 -13.07 -8.41 0.76
N LEU A 318 -14.11 -7.57 0.63
CA LEU A 318 -14.05 -6.27 -0.03
C LEU A 318 -14.59 -5.15 0.88
N THR A 319 -14.64 -5.40 2.19
CA THR A 319 -15.04 -4.44 3.23
C THR A 319 -13.88 -4.15 4.16
#